data_AF-A0A432PUG6-F1
#
_entry.id   AF-A0A432PUG6-F1
#
_cell.length_a   1.000
_cell.length_b   1.000
_cell.length_c   1.000
_cell.angle_alpha   90.00
_cell.angle_beta   90.00
_cell.angle_gamma   90.00
#
_symmetry.space_group_name_H-M   'P 1'
#
loop_
_entity.id
_entity.type
_entity.pdbx_description
1 polymer ?
#
loop_
_entity_poly.entity_id
_entity_poly.type
_entity_poly.pdbx_seq_one_letter_code
_entity_poly.pdbx_strand_id
1 'polypeptide(L)'
;PPQFGSNLLIQQAKNARIQIGNGDVIESAGNTFENVIEGVSITVKAVGGSQVNISQDFGKIKEFLSNFVKSYNEVVSQVKKLTLGENAPFKGESTIMNVKYGLSDTLTPLMELGLIEYKEDGTIALSGNLESVIKENPDEFKLKMSQFLESAKALTRVSYEAFKDFENYLNDQIERIDENIRVLSQRLTREEELLRKQFAQLEDFMNYANQIRERLKQFMVSLSEMSGGKNK
;
A
#
# COMPACT_ATOMS: atom_id res chain seq x y z
N PRO A 1 21.77 70.43 -15.25
CA PRO A 1 22.16 69.09 -14.77
C PRO A 1 23.61 68.75 -15.18
N PRO A 2 24.60 68.98 -14.31
CA PRO A 2 25.94 68.49 -14.56
C PRO A 2 26.02 67.02 -14.13
N GLN A 3 25.93 66.17 -15.14
CA GLN A 3 26.54 64.85 -15.27
C GLN A 3 27.75 64.61 -14.34
N PHE A 4 27.78 63.41 -13.73
CA PHE A 4 28.86 62.85 -12.92
C PHE A 4 30.24 63.06 -13.58
N GLY A 5 30.84 64.21 -13.28
CA GLY A 5 32.14 64.64 -13.78
C GLY A 5 33.20 64.28 -12.75
N SER A 6 34.25 63.61 -13.23
CA SER A 6 35.32 62.91 -12.50
C SER A 6 34.93 61.50 -12.03
N ASN A 7 35.72 60.51 -12.45
CA ASN A 7 35.77 59.15 -11.91
C ASN A 7 36.22 59.18 -10.45
N LEU A 8 35.45 59.84 -9.57
CA LEU A 8 35.72 59.90 -8.15
C LEU A 8 35.38 58.53 -7.57
N LEU A 9 36.42 57.76 -7.24
CA LEU A 9 36.29 56.41 -6.69
C LEU A 9 35.71 56.50 -5.26
N ILE A 10 34.39 56.26 -5.12
CA ILE A 10 33.68 56.37 -3.84
C ILE A 10 33.94 55.16 -2.93
N GLN A 11 34.14 53.97 -3.52
CA GLN A 11 34.43 52.74 -2.80
C GLN A 11 35.28 51.79 -3.65
N GLN A 12 36.38 51.29 -3.07
CA GLN A 12 37.20 50.25 -3.69
C GLN A 12 36.60 48.87 -3.44
N ALA A 13 36.58 48.02 -4.48
CA ALA A 13 36.36 46.59 -4.29
C ALA A 13 37.48 46.02 -3.42
N LYS A 14 37.12 45.18 -2.45
CA LYS A 14 38.05 44.52 -1.54
C LYS A 14 37.60 43.09 -1.35
N ASN A 15 38.57 42.18 -1.29
CA ASN A 15 38.31 40.80 -0.87
C ASN A 15 37.89 40.80 0.60
N ALA A 16 36.95 39.93 0.94
CA ALA A 16 36.68 39.59 2.32
C ALA A 16 37.88 38.82 2.88
N ARG A 17 38.16 39.01 4.17
CA ARG A 17 39.25 38.33 4.87
C ARG A 17 38.74 37.74 6.17
N ILE A 18 39.08 36.48 6.43
CA ILE A 18 38.84 35.81 7.71
C ILE A 18 40.13 35.18 8.22
N GLN A 19 40.20 35.01 9.54
CA GLN A 19 41.26 34.27 10.22
C GLN A 19 40.61 33.31 11.21
N ILE A 20 41.00 32.04 11.17
CA ILE A 20 40.49 31.02 12.09
C ILE A 20 41.57 30.73 13.14
N GLY A 21 41.28 31.05 14.40
CA GLY A 21 42.24 30.90 15.49
C GLY A 21 43.55 31.64 15.19
N ASN A 22 44.67 30.90 15.24
CA ASN A 22 46.00 31.42 14.93
C ASN A 22 46.47 31.05 13.50
N GLY A 23 45.56 30.61 12.63
CA GLY A 23 45.88 30.20 11.26
C GLY A 23 46.13 31.38 10.31
N ASP A 24 46.40 31.03 9.05
CA ASP A 24 46.59 31.99 7.97
C ASP A 24 45.30 32.77 7.64
N VAL A 25 45.48 33.95 7.05
CA VAL A 25 44.36 34.75 6.56
C VAL A 25 43.85 34.16 5.26
N ILE A 26 42.56 33.86 5.22
CA ILE A 26 41.86 33.34 4.06
C ILE A 26 41.14 34.51 3.39
N GLU A 27 41.33 34.67 2.08
CA GLU A 27 40.67 35.69 1.28
C GLU A 27 39.58 35.09 0.39
N SER A 28 38.46 35.79 0.24
CA SER A 28 37.42 35.47 -0.73
C SER A 28 37.02 36.72 -1.50
N ALA A 29 36.73 36.56 -2.80
CA ALA A 29 36.20 37.64 -3.63
C ALA A 29 34.80 38.09 -3.17
N GLY A 30 34.08 37.25 -2.43
CA GLY A 30 32.78 37.55 -1.83
C GLY A 30 32.77 37.36 -0.31
N ASN A 31 31.61 37.57 0.30
CA ASN A 31 31.44 37.40 1.75
C ASN A 31 31.21 35.94 2.19
N THR A 32 31.15 35.01 1.24
CA THR A 32 31.02 33.58 1.52
C THR A 32 32.36 32.90 1.25
N PHE A 33 32.81 32.14 2.23
CA PHE A 33 34.00 31.32 2.20
C PHE A 33 33.53 29.87 2.26
N GLU A 34 33.70 29.15 1.16
CA GLU A 34 33.32 27.74 1.08
C GLU A 34 34.51 26.85 1.45
N ASN A 35 34.24 25.72 2.11
CA ASN A 35 35.24 24.73 2.49
C ASN A 35 36.45 25.31 3.24
N VAL A 36 36.21 26.29 4.11
CA VAL A 36 37.26 26.91 4.94
C VAL A 36 37.83 25.88 5.92
N ILE A 37 36.94 25.04 6.42
CA ILE A 37 37.21 23.73 7.00
C ILE A 37 36.41 22.75 6.13
N GLU A 38 36.87 21.52 5.96
CA GLU A 38 36.19 20.51 5.15
C GLU A 38 34.68 20.43 5.51
N GLY A 39 33.82 20.68 4.51
CA GLY A 39 32.37 20.67 4.68
C GLY A 39 31.76 21.88 5.39
N VAL A 40 32.55 22.91 5.74
CA VAL A 40 32.07 24.12 6.42
C VAL A 40 32.15 25.33 5.48
N SER A 41 30.99 25.96 5.28
CA SER A 41 30.87 27.24 4.59
C SER A 41 30.56 28.36 5.59
N ILE A 42 31.32 29.44 5.53
CA ILE A 42 31.19 30.60 6.43
C ILE A 42 30.75 31.80 5.61
N THR A 43 29.65 32.43 5.99
CA THR A 43 29.23 33.72 5.41
C THR A 43 29.44 34.83 6.42
N VAL A 44 30.33 35.76 6.11
CA VAL A 44 30.62 36.92 6.96
C VAL A 44 29.61 38.04 6.72
N LYS A 45 29.11 38.63 7.81
CA LYS A 45 28.12 39.72 7.74
C LYS A 45 28.69 41.07 8.16
N ALA A 46 29.65 41.06 9.08
CA ALA A 46 30.31 42.26 9.59
C ALA A 46 31.74 41.93 10.04
N VAL A 47 32.56 42.96 10.16
CA VAL A 47 33.93 42.85 10.69
C VAL A 47 33.85 42.60 12.20
N GLY A 48 34.68 41.68 12.70
CA GLY A 48 34.77 41.37 14.12
C GLY A 48 35.26 39.95 14.37
N GLY A 49 35.17 39.53 15.63
CA GLY A 49 35.41 38.15 16.06
C GLY A 49 34.10 37.42 16.34
N SER A 50 34.09 36.11 16.13
CA SER A 50 32.98 35.23 16.52
C SER A 50 33.52 33.86 16.86
N GLN A 51 32.92 33.22 17.87
CA GLN A 51 33.20 31.84 18.21
C GLN A 51 32.16 30.94 17.53
N VAL A 52 32.63 29.92 16.80
CA VAL A 52 31.79 28.92 16.15
C VAL A 52 32.05 27.58 16.83
N ASN A 53 30.98 26.94 17.33
CA ASN A 53 31.04 25.61 17.90
C ASN A 53 30.39 24.63 16.92
N ILE A 54 31.14 23.61 16.49
CA ILE A 54 30.64 22.54 15.63
C ILE A 54 30.29 21.36 16.53
N SER A 55 29.06 20.85 16.39
CA SER A 55 28.59 19.68 17.12
C SER A 55 27.78 18.79 16.20
N GLN A 56 27.78 17.48 16.49
CA GLN A 56 26.97 16.52 15.75
C GLN A 56 25.48 16.73 16.08
N ASP A 57 24.66 16.88 15.04
CA ASP A 57 23.20 16.95 15.16
C ASP A 57 22.58 15.62 14.70
N PHE A 58 21.97 14.90 15.65
CA PHE A 58 21.30 13.63 15.42
C PHE A 58 19.78 13.77 15.22
N GLY A 59 19.24 15.00 15.20
CA GLY A 59 17.81 15.27 15.13
C GLY A 59 17.12 14.57 13.96
N LYS A 60 17.70 14.66 12.76
CA LYS A 60 17.15 13.99 11.56
C LYS A 60 17.13 12.47 11.66
N ILE A 61 18.12 11.87 12.34
CA ILE A 61 18.18 10.42 12.52
C ILE A 61 17.09 9.99 13.52
N LYS A 62 16.92 10.74 14.62
CA LYS A 62 15.84 10.49 15.58
C LYS A 62 14.46 10.59 14.93
N GLU A 63 14.24 11.63 14.13
CA GLU A 63 13.00 11.83 13.39
C GLU A 63 12.74 10.68 12.42
N PHE A 64 13.76 10.28 11.65
CA PHE A 64 13.67 9.13 10.74
C PHE A 64 13.24 7.85 11.47
N LEU A 65 13.92 7.50 12.57
CA LEU A 65 13.60 6.30 13.34
C LEU A 65 12.19 6.36 13.94
N SER A 66 11.77 7.53 14.43
CA SER A 66 10.40 7.74 14.95
C SER A 66 9.34 7.54 13.87
N ASN A 67 9.54 8.14 12.69
CA ASN A 67 8.64 7.98 11.54
C ASN A 67 8.61 6.53 11.04
N PHE A 68 9.75 5.85 11.04
CA PHE A 68 9.83 4.44 10.69
C PHE A 68 9.02 3.56 11.66
N VAL A 69 9.23 3.70 12.98
CA VAL A 69 8.49 2.95 14.01
C VAL A 69 6.98 3.15 13.85
N LYS A 70 6.54 4.39 13.62
CA LYS A 70 5.14 4.71 13.37
C LYS A 70 4.61 3.97 12.13
N SER A 71 5.30 4.10 11.01
CA SER A 71 4.88 3.49 9.73
C SER A 71 4.86 1.96 9.80
N TYR A 72 5.87 1.36 10.44
CA TYR A 72 5.92 -0.08 10.68
C TYR A 72 4.69 -0.56 11.47
N ASN A 73 4.37 0.13 12.57
CA ASN A 73 3.25 -0.23 13.43
C ASN A 73 1.91 -0.07 12.70
N GLU A 74 1.77 0.93 11.84
CA GLU A 74 0.61 1.10 10.96
C GLU A 74 0.46 -0.09 10.00
N VAL A 75 1.55 -0.54 9.36
CA VAL A 75 1.51 -1.72 8.47
C VAL A 75 1.13 -2.98 9.25
N VAL A 76 1.72 -3.21 10.42
CA VAL A 76 1.37 -4.36 11.28
C VAL A 76 -0.11 -4.34 11.66
N SER A 77 -0.64 -3.16 12.01
CA SER A 77 -2.06 -2.99 12.33
C SER A 77 -2.95 -3.30 11.14
N GLN A 78 -2.60 -2.79 9.95
CA GLN A 78 -3.37 -3.04 8.72
C GLN A 78 -3.35 -4.51 8.33
N VAL A 79 -2.19 -5.17 8.34
CA VAL A 79 -2.08 -6.60 8.06
C VAL A 79 -2.97 -7.39 9.01
N LYS A 80 -2.87 -7.15 10.33
CA LYS A 80 -3.74 -7.82 11.31
C LYS A 80 -5.23 -7.61 11.01
N LYS A 81 -5.64 -6.38 10.72
CA LYS A 81 -7.05 -6.05 10.41
C LYS A 81 -7.56 -6.79 9.17
N LEU A 82 -6.70 -6.95 8.17
CA LEU A 82 -7.04 -7.56 6.89
C LEU A 82 -7.04 -9.09 6.93
N THR A 83 -6.21 -9.70 7.78
CA THR A 83 -5.97 -11.15 7.77
C THR A 83 -6.44 -11.88 9.03
N LEU A 84 -6.63 -11.19 10.15
CA LEU A 84 -7.05 -11.78 11.42
C LEU A 84 -8.49 -11.35 11.77
N GLY A 85 -9.29 -12.32 12.20
CA GLY A 85 -10.70 -12.12 12.55
C GLY A 85 -11.63 -13.05 11.80
N GLU A 86 -12.88 -13.14 12.24
CA GLU A 86 -13.87 -14.01 11.60
C GLU A 86 -14.22 -13.54 10.19
N ASN A 87 -14.41 -12.22 10.02
CA ASN A 87 -14.83 -11.56 8.78
C ASN A 87 -13.69 -10.80 8.09
N ALA A 88 -12.44 -11.17 8.37
CA ALA A 88 -11.29 -10.55 7.72
C ALA A 88 -11.30 -10.88 6.21
N PRO A 89 -11.23 -9.88 5.32
CA PRO A 89 -11.37 -10.09 3.87
C PRO A 89 -10.24 -10.96 3.27
N PHE A 90 -9.07 -10.97 3.90
CA PHE A 90 -7.90 -11.72 3.48
C PHE A 90 -7.49 -12.76 4.53
N LYS A 91 -8.47 -13.32 5.24
CA LYS A 91 -8.21 -14.37 6.22
C LYS A 91 -7.56 -15.58 5.56
N GLY A 92 -6.39 -15.97 6.08
CA GLY A 92 -5.60 -17.08 5.53
C GLY A 92 -4.77 -16.72 4.30
N GLU A 93 -4.83 -15.48 3.81
CA GLU A 93 -4.04 -15.05 2.66
C GLU A 93 -2.57 -14.86 3.04
N SER A 94 -1.72 -15.74 2.50
CA SER A 94 -0.31 -15.78 2.86
C SER A 94 0.48 -14.60 2.31
N THR A 95 0.08 -14.04 1.16
CA THR A 95 0.79 -12.93 0.51
C THR A 95 0.85 -11.70 1.41
N ILE A 96 -0.26 -11.37 2.06
CA ILE A 96 -0.36 -10.21 2.97
C ILE A 96 0.34 -10.51 4.30
N MET A 97 0.26 -11.76 4.79
CA MET A 97 0.96 -12.17 6.02
C MET A 97 2.48 -12.18 5.87
N ASN A 98 3.00 -12.55 4.70
CA ASN A 98 4.43 -12.60 4.42
C ASN A 98 5.08 -11.23 4.50
N VAL A 99 4.36 -10.15 4.20
CA VAL A 99 4.88 -8.78 4.36
C VAL A 99 5.22 -8.48 5.82
N LYS A 100 4.39 -8.92 6.78
CA LYS A 100 4.69 -8.74 8.21
C LYS A 100 5.96 -9.49 8.61
N TYR A 101 6.13 -10.73 8.17
CA TYR A 101 7.32 -11.54 8.49
C TYR A 101 8.58 -10.95 7.87
N GLY A 102 8.52 -10.60 6.58
CA GLY A 102 9.62 -9.94 5.89
C GLY A 102 10.00 -8.63 6.55
N LEU A 103 9.01 -7.79 6.93
CA LEU A 103 9.28 -6.53 7.63
C LEU A 103 9.98 -6.78 8.96
N SER A 104 9.56 -7.79 9.72
CA SER A 104 10.19 -8.16 10.97
C SER A 104 11.66 -8.56 10.80
N ASP A 105 12.00 -9.26 9.71
CA ASP A 105 13.38 -9.68 9.42
C ASP A 105 14.31 -8.49 9.16
N THR A 106 13.81 -7.46 8.47
CA THR A 106 14.56 -6.22 8.20
C THR A 106 14.98 -5.47 9.47
N LEU A 107 14.30 -5.72 10.60
CA LEU A 107 14.56 -5.02 11.86
C LEU A 107 15.86 -5.46 12.55
N THR A 108 16.44 -6.59 12.16
CA THR A 108 17.60 -7.20 12.84
C THR A 108 18.73 -6.21 13.10
N PRO A 109 19.20 -5.39 12.13
CA PRO A 109 20.28 -4.45 12.39
C PRO A 109 19.94 -3.37 13.42
N LEU A 110 18.67 -2.95 13.48
CA LEU A 110 18.22 -1.95 14.47
C LEU A 110 18.08 -2.56 15.87
N MET A 111 17.68 -3.83 15.97
CA MET A 111 17.63 -4.59 17.22
C MET A 111 19.04 -4.84 17.77
N GLU A 112 19.99 -5.20 16.90
CA GLU A 112 21.40 -5.40 17.29
C GLU A 112 22.06 -4.10 17.78
N LEU A 113 21.70 -2.96 17.19
CA LEU A 113 22.11 -1.64 17.68
C LEU A 113 21.41 -1.24 18.99
N GLY A 114 20.40 -2.00 19.44
CA GLY A 114 19.60 -1.68 20.63
C GLY A 114 18.77 -0.40 20.48
N LEU A 115 18.43 -0.01 19.25
CA LEU A 115 17.67 1.22 18.95
C LEU A 115 16.16 1.00 18.91
N ILE A 116 15.74 -0.26 18.85
CA ILE A 116 14.34 -0.66 18.89
C ILE A 116 14.12 -1.87 19.77
N GLU A 117 12.90 -2.00 20.27
CA GLU A 117 12.38 -3.18 20.95
C GLU A 117 11.22 -3.77 20.16
N TYR A 118 11.22 -5.10 20.01
CA TYR A 118 10.15 -5.86 19.38
C TYR A 118 9.19 -6.41 20.43
N LYS A 119 7.89 -6.21 20.21
CA LYS A 119 6.83 -6.61 21.16
C LYS A 119 6.17 -7.91 20.72
N GLU A 120 5.52 -8.60 21.67
CA GLU A 120 4.81 -9.87 21.42
C GLU A 120 3.70 -9.74 20.37
N ASP A 121 3.06 -8.57 20.29
CA ASP A 121 2.03 -8.32 19.30
C ASP A 121 2.61 -8.05 17.90
N GLY A 122 3.93 -8.01 17.77
CA GLY A 122 4.66 -7.75 16.54
C GLY A 122 4.79 -6.28 16.16
N THR A 123 4.46 -5.35 17.07
CA THR A 123 4.81 -3.92 16.93
C THR A 123 6.21 -3.64 17.48
N ILE A 124 6.76 -2.48 17.14
CA ILE A 124 8.06 -2.01 17.66
C ILE A 124 7.94 -0.69 18.41
N ALA A 125 8.93 -0.41 19.27
CA ALA A 125 9.13 0.88 19.91
C ALA A 125 10.60 1.29 19.82
N LEU A 126 10.87 2.60 19.86
CA LEU A 126 12.23 3.10 20.02
C LEU A 126 12.75 2.76 21.42
N SER A 127 14.04 2.42 21.48
CA SER A 127 14.75 2.11 22.72
C SER A 127 16.19 2.62 22.67
N GLY A 128 16.91 2.46 23.77
CA GLY A 128 18.34 2.79 23.87
C GLY A 128 18.66 4.28 23.78
N ASN A 129 19.95 4.58 23.58
CA ASN A 129 20.46 5.94 23.40
C ASN A 129 21.20 6.04 22.07
N LEU A 130 20.55 6.66 21.08
CA LEU A 130 21.10 6.85 19.74
C LEU A 130 22.45 7.60 19.74
N GLU A 131 22.59 8.63 20.58
CA GLU A 131 23.83 9.40 20.63
C GLU A 131 25.00 8.57 21.14
N SER A 132 24.77 7.73 22.15
CA SER A 132 25.78 6.80 22.66
C SER A 132 26.17 5.78 21.58
N VAL A 133 25.19 5.15 20.93
CA VAL A 133 25.43 4.15 19.87
C VAL A 133 26.28 4.74 18.73
N ILE A 134 25.96 5.95 18.27
CA ILE A 134 26.71 6.59 17.18
C ILE A 134 28.11 7.01 17.62
N LYS A 135 28.27 7.52 18.86
CA LYS A 135 29.56 8.01 19.34
C LYS A 135 30.52 6.87 19.68
N GLU A 136 30.02 5.77 20.22
CA GLU A 136 30.83 4.61 20.62
C GLU A 136 31.32 3.83 19.41
N ASN A 137 30.45 3.59 18.41
CA ASN A 137 30.85 2.86 17.21
C ASN A 137 30.19 3.42 15.93
N PRO A 138 30.70 4.55 15.39
CA PRO A 138 30.09 5.22 14.23
C PRO A 138 30.11 4.38 12.97
N ASP A 139 31.13 3.53 12.78
CA ASP A 139 31.26 2.69 11.60
C ASP A 139 30.30 1.50 11.64
N GLU A 140 30.14 0.87 12.81
CA GLU A 140 29.11 -0.16 13.01
C GLU A 140 27.70 0.40 12.83
N PHE A 141 27.41 1.58 13.39
CA PHE A 141 26.14 2.25 13.17
C PHE A 141 25.85 2.46 11.68
N LYS A 142 26.81 3.01 10.93
CA LYS A 142 26.66 3.22 9.47
C LYS A 142 26.45 1.91 8.72
N LEU A 143 27.19 0.86 9.08
CA LEU A 143 27.07 -0.46 8.46
C LEU A 143 25.68 -1.05 8.70
N LYS A 144 25.23 -1.10 9.96
CA LYS A 144 23.93 -1.65 10.35
C LYS A 144 22.77 -0.85 9.77
N MET A 145 22.86 0.49 9.77
CA MET A 145 21.89 1.34 9.10
C MET A 145 21.83 1.10 7.59
N SER A 146 22.97 0.88 6.93
CA SER A 146 23.00 0.55 5.51
C SER A 146 22.36 -0.81 5.23
N GLN A 147 22.66 -1.83 6.04
CA GLN A 147 22.03 -3.15 5.95
C GLN A 147 20.52 -3.09 6.16
N PHE A 148 20.06 -2.32 7.15
CA PHE A 148 18.64 -2.05 7.39
C PHE A 148 17.98 -1.41 6.16
N LEU A 149 18.57 -0.33 5.62
CA LEU A 149 18.00 0.36 4.47
C LEU A 149 17.93 -0.52 3.22
N GLU A 150 18.97 -1.31 2.94
CA GLU A 150 19.00 -2.20 1.78
C GLU A 150 18.01 -3.36 1.91
N SER A 151 17.90 -3.98 3.09
CA SER A 151 16.91 -5.03 3.34
C SER A 151 15.47 -4.51 3.26
N ALA A 152 15.19 -3.32 3.80
CA ALA A 152 13.89 -2.67 3.70
C ALA A 152 13.50 -2.34 2.24
N LYS A 153 14.45 -1.84 1.44
CA LYS A 153 14.23 -1.58 0.00
C LYS A 153 13.95 -2.88 -0.76
N ALA A 154 14.75 -3.92 -0.53
CA ALA A 154 14.59 -5.21 -1.19
C ALA A 154 13.21 -5.82 -0.88
N LEU A 155 12.81 -5.78 0.39
CA LEU A 155 11.49 -6.24 0.81
C LEU A 155 10.36 -5.44 0.14
N THR A 156 10.48 -4.11 0.08
CA THR A 156 9.46 -3.25 -0.53
C THR A 156 9.24 -3.63 -2.00
N ARG A 157 10.33 -3.90 -2.73
CA ARG A 157 10.27 -4.34 -4.13
C ARG A 157 9.57 -5.69 -4.28
N VAL A 158 10.01 -6.70 -3.51
CA VAL A 158 9.43 -8.05 -3.55
C VAL A 158 7.97 -8.05 -3.15
N SER A 159 7.60 -7.28 -2.12
CA SER A 159 6.22 -7.17 -1.66
C SER A 159 5.33 -6.50 -2.71
N TYR A 160 5.83 -5.46 -3.38
CA TYR A 160 5.11 -4.80 -4.46
C TYR A 160 4.84 -5.75 -5.65
N GLU A 161 5.86 -6.50 -6.07
CA GLU A 161 5.71 -7.50 -7.14
C GLU A 161 4.69 -8.58 -6.73
N ALA A 162 4.79 -9.13 -5.51
CA ALA A 162 3.86 -10.12 -5.00
C ALA A 162 2.41 -9.61 -4.94
N PHE A 163 2.20 -8.36 -4.52
CA PHE A 163 0.86 -7.77 -4.51
C PHE A 163 0.30 -7.55 -5.89
N LYS A 164 1.12 -7.14 -6.84
CA LYS A 164 0.72 -7.00 -8.24
C LYS A 164 0.30 -8.35 -8.83
N ASP A 165 1.06 -9.40 -8.56
CA ASP A 165 0.73 -10.74 -9.05
C ASP A 165 -0.55 -11.28 -8.40
N PHE A 166 -0.74 -11.02 -7.11
CA PHE A 166 -1.97 -11.35 -6.40
C PHE A 166 -3.19 -10.60 -6.95
N GLU A 167 -3.05 -9.29 -7.24
CA GLU A 167 -4.10 -8.49 -7.87
C GLU A 167 -4.48 -9.04 -9.25
N ASN A 168 -3.49 -9.39 -10.09
CA ASN A 168 -3.75 -10.00 -11.39
C ASN A 168 -4.50 -11.33 -11.25
N TYR A 169 -4.09 -12.18 -10.32
CA TYR A 169 -4.78 -13.45 -10.06
C TYR A 169 -6.25 -13.22 -9.66
N LEU A 170 -6.53 -12.25 -8.80
CA LEU A 170 -7.91 -11.93 -8.39
C LEU A 170 -8.74 -11.41 -9.57
N ASN A 171 -8.16 -10.57 -10.43
CA ASN A 171 -8.83 -10.08 -11.63
C ASN A 171 -9.17 -11.24 -12.60
N ASP A 172 -8.24 -12.16 -12.82
CA ASP A 172 -8.48 -13.35 -13.65
C ASP A 172 -9.60 -14.24 -13.07
N GLN A 173 -9.72 -14.35 -11.74
CA GLN A 173 -10.82 -15.07 -11.10
C GLN A 173 -12.16 -14.37 -11.34
N ILE A 174 -12.20 -13.04 -11.23
CA ILE A 174 -13.41 -12.25 -11.50
C ILE A 174 -13.88 -12.48 -12.93
N GLU A 175 -12.98 -12.37 -13.92
CA GLU A 175 -13.33 -12.59 -15.33
C GLU A 175 -13.91 -13.99 -15.58
N ARG A 176 -13.34 -15.02 -14.96
CA ARG A 176 -13.84 -16.40 -15.07
C ARG A 176 -15.21 -16.58 -14.42
N ILE A 177 -15.44 -15.95 -13.28
CA ILE A 177 -16.73 -16.00 -12.58
C ILE A 177 -17.81 -15.31 -13.42
N ASP A 178 -17.51 -14.13 -13.98
CA ASP A 178 -18.44 -13.39 -14.83
C ASP A 178 -18.84 -14.19 -16.07
N GLU A 179 -17.88 -14.88 -16.69
CA GLU A 179 -18.18 -15.75 -17.83
C GLU A 179 -19.06 -16.94 -17.43
N ASN A 180 -18.82 -17.55 -16.26
CA ASN A 180 -19.66 -18.62 -15.75
C ASN A 180 -21.08 -18.15 -15.45
N ILE A 181 -21.25 -16.95 -14.86
CA ILE A 181 -22.56 -16.33 -14.62
C ILE A 181 -23.30 -16.13 -15.94
N ARG A 182 -22.61 -15.63 -16.97
CA ARG A 182 -23.18 -15.43 -18.30
C ARG A 182 -23.70 -16.75 -18.90
N VAL A 183 -22.88 -17.80 -18.89
CA VAL A 183 -23.25 -19.12 -19.43
C VAL A 183 -24.42 -19.73 -18.65
N LEU A 184 -24.41 -19.66 -17.31
CA LEU A 184 -25.49 -20.18 -16.47
C LEU A 184 -26.80 -19.41 -16.71
N SER A 185 -26.75 -18.09 -16.84
CA SER A 185 -27.92 -17.26 -17.13
C SER A 185 -28.56 -17.62 -18.47
N GLN A 186 -27.76 -17.88 -19.50
CA GLN A 186 -28.25 -18.35 -20.79
C GLN A 186 -28.89 -19.73 -20.71
N ARG A 187 -28.33 -20.65 -19.91
CA ARG A 187 -28.92 -21.99 -19.70
C ARG A 187 -30.27 -21.90 -18.99
N LEU A 188 -30.36 -21.11 -17.92
CA LEU A 188 -31.62 -20.89 -17.18
C LEU A 188 -32.71 -20.35 -18.10
N THR A 189 -32.37 -19.38 -18.97
CA THR A 189 -33.32 -18.82 -19.94
C THR A 189 -33.86 -19.90 -20.90
N ARG A 190 -32.98 -20.76 -21.43
CA ARG A 190 -33.37 -21.86 -22.33
C ARG A 190 -34.23 -22.92 -21.63
N GLU A 191 -33.89 -23.26 -20.39
CA GLU A 191 -34.69 -24.19 -19.57
C GLU A 191 -36.07 -23.61 -19.27
N GLU A 192 -36.17 -22.32 -18.94
CA GLU A 192 -37.46 -21.65 -18.75
C GLU A 192 -38.32 -21.71 -20.03
N GLU A 193 -37.72 -21.39 -21.19
CA GLU A 193 -38.42 -21.49 -22.48
C GLU A 193 -38.89 -22.92 -22.79
N LEU A 194 -38.08 -23.93 -22.48
CA LEU A 194 -38.44 -25.34 -22.66
C LEU A 194 -39.59 -25.75 -21.74
N LEU A 195 -39.53 -25.39 -20.46
CA LEU A 195 -40.58 -25.68 -19.48
C LEU A 195 -41.90 -25.02 -19.88
N ARG A 196 -41.87 -23.75 -20.36
CA ARG A 196 -43.06 -23.07 -20.89
C ARG A 196 -43.68 -23.84 -22.06
N LYS A 197 -42.87 -24.36 -22.99
CA LYS A 197 -43.37 -25.18 -24.12
C LYS A 197 -43.97 -26.50 -23.66
N GLN A 198 -43.32 -27.20 -22.73
CA GLN A 198 -43.83 -28.45 -22.17
C GLN A 198 -45.14 -28.25 -21.42
N PHE A 199 -45.25 -27.15 -20.66
CA PHE A 199 -46.47 -26.80 -19.96
C PHE A 199 -47.64 -26.53 -20.92
N ALA A 200 -47.42 -25.75 -21.98
CA ALA A 200 -48.45 -25.51 -23.01
C ALA A 200 -48.91 -26.82 -23.68
N GLN A 201 -47.99 -27.74 -23.98
CA GLN A 201 -48.33 -29.06 -24.54
C GLN A 201 -49.16 -29.92 -23.57
N LEU A 202 -48.86 -29.86 -22.27
CA LEU A 202 -49.65 -30.55 -21.25
C LEU A 202 -51.06 -29.97 -21.13
N GLU A 203 -51.20 -28.65 -21.20
CA GLU A 203 -52.53 -27.99 -21.22
C GLU A 203 -53.35 -28.44 -22.44
N ASP A 204 -52.75 -28.48 -23.63
CA ASP A 204 -53.40 -28.97 -24.85
C ASP A 204 -53.84 -30.43 -24.72
N PHE A 205 -52.97 -31.29 -24.18
CA PHE A 205 -53.29 -32.69 -23.93
C PHE A 205 -54.44 -32.85 -22.93
N MET A 206 -54.42 -32.10 -21.81
CA MET A 206 -55.49 -32.11 -20.82
C MET A 206 -56.81 -31.61 -21.41
N ASN A 207 -56.78 -30.57 -22.24
CA ASN A 207 -57.96 -30.06 -22.95
C ASN A 207 -58.55 -31.13 -23.87
N TYR A 208 -57.70 -31.80 -24.66
CA TYR A 208 -58.11 -32.91 -25.51
C TYR A 208 -58.68 -34.08 -24.72
N ALA A 209 -58.05 -34.49 -23.63
CA ALA A 209 -58.52 -35.56 -22.75
C ALA A 209 -59.87 -35.22 -22.11
N ASN A 210 -60.06 -33.98 -21.66
CA ASN A 210 -61.35 -33.49 -21.14
C ASN A 210 -62.44 -33.53 -22.22
N GLN A 211 -62.13 -33.11 -23.45
CA GLN A 211 -63.08 -33.19 -24.57
C GLN A 211 -63.47 -34.65 -24.87
N ILE A 212 -62.51 -35.58 -24.86
CA ILE A 212 -62.80 -37.02 -25.00
C ILE A 212 -63.70 -37.49 -23.88
N ARG A 213 -63.39 -37.14 -22.63
CA ARG A 213 -64.20 -37.54 -21.47
C ARG A 213 -65.63 -37.06 -21.60
N GLU A 214 -65.85 -35.81 -22.00
CA GLU A 214 -67.20 -35.28 -22.21
C GLU A 214 -67.91 -35.96 -23.38
N ARG A 215 -67.22 -36.26 -24.49
CA ARG A 215 -67.79 -37.07 -25.59
C ARG A 215 -68.18 -38.47 -25.12
N LEU A 216 -67.33 -39.15 -24.35
CA LEU A 216 -67.62 -40.48 -23.81
C LEU A 216 -68.82 -40.46 -22.86
N LYS A 217 -68.94 -39.43 -22.01
CA LYS A 217 -70.15 -39.23 -21.19
C LYS A 217 -71.39 -39.04 -22.05
N GLN A 218 -71.34 -38.20 -23.08
CA GLN A 218 -72.46 -38.00 -24.01
C GLN A 218 -72.84 -39.30 -24.71
N PHE A 219 -71.86 -40.09 -25.17
CA PHE A 219 -72.11 -41.42 -25.74
C PHE A 219 -72.79 -42.35 -24.74
N MET A 220 -72.29 -42.44 -23.50
CA MET A 220 -72.90 -43.27 -22.46
C MET A 220 -74.34 -42.84 -22.13
N VAL A 221 -74.60 -41.54 -22.02
CA VAL A 221 -75.96 -41.00 -21.80
C VAL A 221 -76.86 -41.38 -22.98
N SER A 222 -76.41 -41.15 -24.22
CA SER A 222 -77.19 -41.50 -25.43
C SER A 222 -77.49 -43.00 -25.51
N LEU A 223 -76.54 -43.87 -25.18
CA LEU A 223 -76.73 -45.32 -25.16
C LEU A 223 -77.69 -45.75 -24.04
N SER A 224 -77.62 -45.11 -22.88
CA SER A 224 -78.53 -45.38 -21.77
C SER A 224 -79.96 -44.90 -22.06
N GLU A 225 -80.12 -43.78 -22.75
CA GLU A 225 -81.43 -43.28 -23.21
C GLU A 225 -82.00 -44.19 -24.31
N MET A 226 -81.15 -44.68 -25.22
CA MET A 226 -81.54 -45.64 -26.26
C MET A 226 -81.91 -47.03 -25.72
N SER A 227 -81.30 -47.49 -24.61
CA SER A 227 -81.63 -48.79 -24.00
C SER A 227 -82.76 -48.71 -22.96
N GLY A 228 -82.87 -47.59 -22.24
CA GLY A 228 -83.94 -47.33 -21.26
C GLY A 228 -85.31 -47.01 -21.89
N GLY A 229 -85.35 -46.66 -23.18
CA GLY A 229 -86.59 -46.41 -23.94
C GLY A 229 -87.40 -47.66 -24.32
N LYS A 230 -86.96 -48.88 -23.96
CA LYS A 230 -87.71 -50.13 -24.15
C LYS A 230 -88.16 -50.72 -22.80
N ASN A 231 -89.04 -50.00 -22.11
CA ASN A 231 -89.97 -50.59 -21.16
C ASN A 231 -91.37 -50.01 -21.44
N LYS A 232 -92.09 -50.66 -22.35
CA LYS A 232 -93.55 -50.66 -22.46
C LYS A 232 -93.99 -52.05 -22.86
#